data_AF-A0A484XTS6-F1
#
_entry.id   AF-A0A484XTS6-F1
#
_cell.length_a   1.000
_cell.length_b   1.000
_cell.length_c   1.000
_cell.angle_alpha   90.00
_cell.angle_beta   90.00
_cell.angle_gamma   90.00
#
_symmetry.space_group_name_H-M   'P 1'
#
loop_
_entity.id
_entity.type
_entity.pdbx_description
1 polymer ?
#
loop_
_entity_poly.entity_id
_entity_poly.type
_entity_poly.pdbx_seq_one_letter_code
_entity_poly.pdbx_strand_id
1 'polypeptide(L)'
;MGLLNMFNDAVKKLQKEKRVLTLGQLVDAICSGDLRKECKLDRNAFAELVGTTRKTIREYEAWEKSPQMRMIFNIAATLGIKLQMPGAHHGND
;
A
#
# COMPACT_ATOMS: atom_id res chain seq x y z
N MET A 1 21.41 -11.73 -10.03
CA MET A 1 20.97 -10.33 -9.87
C MET A 1 19.65 -10.13 -10.62
N GLY A 2 18.48 -10.37 -10.03
CA GLY A 2 17.21 -10.35 -10.79
C GLY A 2 15.97 -9.92 -10.03
N LEU A 3 15.84 -10.28 -8.75
CA LEU A 3 14.66 -9.93 -7.94
C LEU A 3 14.67 -8.45 -7.54
N LEU A 4 15.77 -7.96 -6.95
CA LEU A 4 15.90 -6.58 -6.46
C LEU A 4 15.58 -5.49 -7.50
N ASN A 5 15.91 -5.72 -8.78
CA ASN A 5 15.58 -4.78 -9.85
C ASN A 5 14.07 -4.76 -10.16
N MET A 6 13.42 -5.93 -10.26
CA MET A 6 11.98 -6.01 -10.56
C MET A 6 11.10 -5.43 -9.44
N PHE A 7 11.48 -5.66 -8.17
CA PHE A 7 10.83 -5.03 -7.01
C PHE A 7 10.83 -3.51 -7.13
N ASN A 8 11.95 -2.95 -7.58
CA ASN A 8 12.15 -1.52 -7.69
C ASN A 8 11.31 -0.93 -8.84
N ASP A 9 11.15 -1.64 -9.96
CA ASP A 9 10.44 -1.11 -11.14
C ASP A 9 8.92 -1.01 -10.94
N ALA A 10 8.29 -1.99 -10.27
CA ALA A 10 6.85 -1.93 -9.98
C ALA A 10 6.50 -0.83 -8.97
N VAL A 11 7.32 -0.70 -7.91
CA VAL A 11 7.18 0.37 -6.91
C VAL A 11 7.44 1.74 -7.54
N LYS A 12 8.48 1.88 -8.37
CA LYS A 12 8.75 3.12 -9.12
C LYS A 12 7.61 3.52 -10.04
N LYS A 13 6.93 2.56 -10.66
CA LYS A 13 5.76 2.84 -11.49
C LYS A 13 4.62 3.46 -10.67
N LEU A 14 4.26 2.84 -9.54
CA LEU A 14 3.22 3.36 -8.65
C LEU A 14 3.60 4.73 -8.05
N GLN A 15 4.86 4.91 -7.65
CA GLN A 15 5.36 6.20 -7.19
C GLN A 15 5.33 7.28 -8.27
N LYS A 16 5.58 6.93 -9.54
CA LYS A 16 5.53 7.86 -10.68
C LYS A 16 4.11 8.29 -11.01
N GLU A 17 3.12 7.44 -10.77
CA GLU A 17 1.70 7.73 -11.01
C GLU A 17 1.10 8.73 -10.00
N LYS A 18 1.79 9.02 -8.88
CA LYS A 18 1.35 9.96 -7.83
C LYS A 18 -0.11 9.71 -7.41
N ARG A 19 -0.47 8.42 -7.27
CA ARG A 19 -1.85 7.98 -7.02
C ARG A 19 -2.38 8.63 -5.73
N VAL A 20 -3.59 9.18 -5.82
CA VAL A 20 -4.31 9.78 -4.69
C VAL A 20 -5.46 8.85 -4.31
N LEU A 21 -5.53 8.43 -3.05
CA LEU A 21 -6.59 7.57 -2.51
C LEU A 21 -7.14 8.13 -1.21
N THR A 22 -8.40 7.89 -0.92
CA THR A 22 -8.92 8.07 0.46
C THR A 22 -8.42 6.96 1.37
N LEU A 23 -8.55 7.14 2.69
CA LEU A 23 -8.22 6.10 3.66
C LEU A 23 -8.99 4.80 3.39
N GLY A 24 -10.29 4.90 3.12
CA GLY A 24 -11.14 3.75 2.81
C GLY A 24 -10.67 3.00 1.56
N GLN A 25 -10.39 3.72 0.47
CA GLN A 25 -9.91 3.11 -0.77
C GLN A 25 -8.56 2.40 -0.60
N LEU A 26 -7.65 2.94 0.22
CA LEU A 26 -6.38 2.28 0.49
C LEU A 26 -6.58 1.01 1.33
N VAL A 27 -7.44 1.06 2.36
CA VAL A 27 -7.77 -0.11 3.17
C VAL A 27 -8.39 -1.20 2.29
N ASP A 28 -9.34 -0.85 1.44
CA ASP A 28 -9.97 -1.79 0.51
C ASP A 28 -8.94 -2.44 -0.41
N ALA A 29 -8.03 -1.66 -0.99
CA ALA A 29 -6.99 -2.18 -1.87
C ALA A 29 -5.98 -3.10 -1.15
N ILE A 30 -5.74 -2.88 0.15
CA ILE A 30 -4.92 -3.77 0.98
C ILE A 30 -5.67 -5.08 1.25
N CYS A 31 -6.92 -5.00 1.71
CA CYS A 31 -7.73 -6.16 2.09
C CYS A 31 -8.21 -6.98 0.89
N SER A 32 -8.36 -6.41 -0.30
CA SER A 32 -8.63 -7.17 -1.54
C SER A 32 -7.38 -7.85 -2.11
N GLY A 33 -6.20 -7.45 -1.64
CA GLY A 33 -4.89 -7.85 -2.16
C GLY A 33 -4.57 -7.23 -3.52
N ASP A 34 -5.39 -6.32 -4.04
CA ASP A 34 -5.17 -5.71 -5.36
C ASP A 34 -3.91 -4.86 -5.37
N LEU A 35 -3.63 -4.14 -4.28
CA LEU A 35 -2.42 -3.34 -4.16
C LEU A 35 -1.15 -4.19 -4.33
N ARG A 36 -1.14 -5.41 -3.77
CA ARG A 36 -0.04 -6.36 -3.95
C ARG A 36 0.02 -6.91 -5.38
N LYS A 37 -1.12 -7.26 -5.97
CA LYS A 37 -1.20 -7.78 -7.35
C LYS A 37 -0.74 -6.73 -8.37
N GLU A 38 -1.07 -5.46 -8.16
CA GLU A 38 -0.58 -4.33 -8.96
C GLU A 38 0.95 -4.21 -8.91
N CYS A 39 1.54 -4.44 -7.73
CA CYS A 39 2.99 -4.51 -7.55
C CYS A 39 3.61 -5.77 -8.17
N LYS A 40 2.79 -6.74 -8.63
CA LYS A 40 3.22 -8.07 -9.11
C LYS A 40 4.06 -8.84 -8.08
N LEU A 41 3.75 -8.67 -6.80
CA LEU A 41 4.47 -9.32 -5.70
C LEU A 41 3.68 -10.47 -5.11
N ASP A 42 4.39 -11.49 -4.63
CA ASP A 42 3.80 -12.46 -3.71
C ASP A 42 3.66 -11.86 -2.29
N ARG A 43 3.02 -12.60 -1.38
CA ARG A 43 2.75 -12.11 -0.02
C ARG A 43 4.01 -11.92 0.83
N ASN A 44 5.06 -12.70 0.62
CA ASN A 44 6.34 -12.55 1.33
C ASN A 44 7.01 -11.25 0.87
N ALA A 45 7.17 -11.15 -0.45
CA ALA A 45 7.74 -10.02 -1.14
C ALA A 45 7.07 -8.69 -0.75
N PHE A 46 5.74 -8.66 -0.75
CA PHE A 46 4.98 -7.47 -0.36
C PHE A 46 5.11 -7.18 1.13
N ALA A 47 5.12 -8.20 1.98
CA ALA A 47 5.30 -8.04 3.41
C ALA A 47 6.66 -7.42 3.76
N GLU A 48 7.74 -7.88 3.12
CA GLU A 48 9.07 -7.30 3.26
C GLU A 48 9.09 -5.83 2.84
N LEU A 49 8.49 -5.52 1.69
CA LEU A 49 8.40 -4.15 1.16
C LEU A 49 7.72 -3.18 2.14
N VAL A 50 6.63 -3.61 2.77
CA VAL A 50 5.82 -2.76 3.66
C VAL A 50 6.15 -2.94 5.15
N GLY A 51 7.22 -3.67 5.46
CA GLY A 51 7.72 -3.83 6.83
C GLY A 51 6.79 -4.64 7.75
N THR A 52 6.20 -5.73 7.24
CA THR A 52 5.34 -6.63 8.03
C THR A 52 5.63 -8.11 7.74
N THR A 53 4.77 -9.02 8.19
CA THR A 53 4.91 -10.46 7.96
C THR A 53 3.95 -10.94 6.88
N ARG A 54 4.34 -12.00 6.15
CA ARG A 54 3.45 -12.69 5.20
C ARG A 54 2.13 -13.12 5.83
N LYS A 55 2.18 -13.57 7.11
CA LYS A 55 0.99 -13.95 7.87
C LYS A 55 0.04 -12.75 8.01
N THR A 56 0.56 -11.59 8.39
CA THR A 56 -0.22 -10.35 8.48
C THR A 56 -0.89 -9.98 7.15
N ILE A 57 -0.16 -10.05 6.03
CA ILE A 57 -0.74 -9.77 4.70
C ILE A 57 -1.83 -10.77 4.34
N ARG A 58 -1.63 -12.06 4.65
CA ARG A 58 -2.66 -13.08 4.46
C ARG A 58 -3.91 -12.80 5.30
N GLU A 59 -3.75 -12.41 6.56
CA GLU A 59 -4.87 -12.08 7.46
C GLU A 59 -5.65 -10.86 6.95
N TYR A 60 -4.97 -9.86 6.39
CA TYR A 60 -5.63 -8.72 5.73
C TYR A 60 -6.42 -9.17 4.50
N GLU A 61 -5.79 -9.96 3.62
CA GLU A 61 -6.42 -10.43 2.37
C GLU A 61 -7.56 -11.44 2.60
N ALA A 62 -7.56 -12.12 3.73
CA ALA A 62 -8.61 -13.04 4.15
C ALA A 62 -9.72 -12.34 4.95
N TRP A 63 -9.64 -11.01 5.14
CA TRP A 63 -10.54 -10.22 5.97
C TRP A 63 -10.60 -10.69 7.44
N GLU A 64 -9.60 -11.46 7.90
CA GLU A 64 -9.47 -11.94 9.28
C GLU A 64 -9.01 -10.82 10.22
N LYS A 65 -8.35 -9.79 9.66
CA LYS A 65 -7.77 -8.69 10.42
C LYS A 65 -7.82 -7.40 9.62
N SER A 66 -8.14 -6.29 10.28
CA SER A 66 -8.05 -4.96 9.66
C SER A 66 -6.64 -4.37 9.82
N PRO A 67 -6.09 -3.70 8.78
CA PRO A 67 -4.84 -2.96 8.89
C PRO A 67 -4.94 -1.84 9.94
N GLN A 68 -3.94 -1.76 10.81
CA GLN A 68 -3.85 -0.65 11.77
C GLN A 68 -3.49 0.65 11.04
N MET A 69 -3.91 1.79 11.59
CA MET A 69 -3.64 3.12 11.03
C MET A 69 -2.16 3.35 10.68
N ARG A 70 -1.25 2.96 11.58
CA ARG A 70 0.20 3.03 11.34
C ARG A 70 0.65 2.22 10.13
N MET A 71 0.07 1.04 9.93
CA MET A 71 0.37 0.18 8.79
C MET A 71 -0.14 0.80 7.48
N ILE A 72 -1.35 1.37 7.51
CA ILE A 72 -1.95 2.03 6.34
C ILE A 72 -1.06 3.20 5.88
N PHE A 73 -0.63 4.07 6.80
CA PHE A 73 0.29 5.16 6.49
C PHE A 73 1.65 4.67 5.99
N ASN A 74 2.19 3.59 6.57
CA ASN A 74 3.45 3.02 6.12
C ASN A 74 3.36 2.52 4.67
N ILE A 75 2.30 1.78 4.35
CA ILE A 75 2.04 1.29 3.00
C ILE A 75 1.89 2.46 2.01
N ALA A 76 1.14 3.50 2.39
CA ALA A 76 0.97 4.70 1.58
C ALA A 76 2.32 5.37 1.27
N ALA A 77 3.16 5.56 2.29
CA ALA A 77 4.47 6.18 2.16
C ALA A 77 5.41 5.33 1.28
N THR A 78 5.51 4.02 1.53
CA THR A 78 6.35 3.09 0.76
C THR A 78 5.99 3.10 -0.72
N LEU A 79 4.70 3.12 -1.04
CA LEU A 79 4.22 3.07 -2.43
C LEU A 79 4.06 4.44 -3.09
N GLY A 80 4.34 5.53 -2.37
CA GLY A 80 4.16 6.90 -2.87
C GLY A 80 2.70 7.29 -3.12
N ILE A 81 1.76 6.68 -2.41
CA ILE A 81 0.33 6.97 -2.49
C ILE A 81 0.02 8.15 -1.58
N LYS A 82 -0.53 9.22 -2.15
CA LYS A 82 -1.00 10.37 -1.38
C LYS A 82 -2.39 10.08 -0.81
N LEU A 83 -2.52 10.19 0.51
CA LEU A 83 -3.82 10.04 1.15
C LEU A 83 -4.62 11.34 1.08
N GLN A 84 -5.81 11.27 0.49
CA GLN A 84 -6.81 12.32 0.53
C GLN A 84 -7.61 12.17 1.82
N MET A 85 -7.37 13.08 2.75
CA MET A 85 -8.16 13.21 3.98
C MET A 85 -9.41 14.06 3.67
N PRO A 86 -10.63 13.60 3.97
CA PRO A 86 -11.79 14.47 3.93
C PRO A 86 -11.62 15.57 4.98
N GLY A 87 -11.65 16.84 4.57
CA GLY A 87 -11.64 17.99 5.48
C GLY A 87 -10.38 18.85 5.53
N ALA A 88 -9.39 18.68 4.65
CA ALA A 88 -8.42 19.74 4.40
C ALA A 88 -9.10 20.86 3.59
N HIS A 89 -9.98 21.64 4.23
CA HIS A 89 -10.34 22.96 3.73
C HIS A 89 -9.02 23.69 3.47
N HIS A 90 -8.83 24.17 2.24
CA HIS A 90 -7.95 25.32 2.01
C HIS A 90 -8.48 26.43 2.94
N GLY A 91 -7.86 26.58 4.11
CA GLY A 91 -7.93 27.82 4.87
C GLY A 91 -7.13 28.83 4.07
N ASN A 92 -7.81 29.50 3.15
CA ASN A 92 -7.32 30.67 2.46
C ASN A 92 -7.94 31.86 3.19
N ASP A 93 -7.30 32.28 4.28
CA ASP A 93 -7.46 33.59 4.92
C ASP A 93 -6.10 34.30 4.86
#